data_AF-A0A5N6RBR4-F1
#
_entry.id   AF-A0A5N6RBR4-F1
#
_cell.length_a   1.000
_cell.length_b   1.000
_cell.length_c   1.000
_cell.angle_alpha   90.00
_cell.angle_beta   90.00
_cell.angle_gamma   90.00
#
_symmetry.space_group_name_H-M   'P 1'
#
loop_
_entity.id
_entity.type
_entity.pdbx_description
1 polymer ?
#
loop_
_entity_poly.entity_id
_entity_poly.type
_entity_poly.pdbx_seq_one_letter_code
_entity_poly.pdbx_strand_id
1 'polypeptide(L)'
;MQALDMIRGKNILLLMDSHLEGNFSTEEATVVFDLASRCLQYEPRDRPNTQDLVATLAPLQNKPDVPSYVMLGIPKHEDAPPTPQHPLSPMGDACSRMDLTAIHQILVMTHYKDDEGTNELSFQEWTQQMRDMLEARKRGDLAFRDRDFKTAIDCYSQAVALAKLDMHKDAADMLSEAAGLEEKKQRGGRGS
;
A
#
# COMPACT_ATOMS: atom_id res chain seq x y z
N MET A 1 -8.43 -21.24 12.10
CA MET A 1 -7.90 -22.26 13.02
C MET A 1 -6.64 -22.93 12.49
N GLN A 2 -6.47 -23.10 11.18
CA GLN A 2 -5.33 -23.82 10.57
C GLN A 2 -3.92 -23.24 10.86
N ALA A 3 -3.74 -21.91 10.92
CA ALA A 3 -2.42 -21.30 11.09
C ALA A 3 -1.80 -21.54 12.48
N LEU A 4 -2.59 -21.41 13.55
CA LEU A 4 -2.13 -21.63 14.93
C LEU A 4 -1.75 -23.09 15.15
N ASP A 5 -2.53 -24.02 14.60
CA ASP A 5 -2.25 -25.46 14.66
C ASP A 5 -0.98 -25.83 13.87
N MET A 6 -0.76 -25.19 12.73
CA MET A 6 0.46 -25.37 11.94
C MET A 6 1.70 -24.87 12.67
N ILE A 7 1.61 -23.74 13.38
CA ILE A 7 2.71 -23.13 14.13
C ILE A 7 3.04 -23.95 15.39
N ARG A 8 2.04 -24.45 16.12
CA ARG A 8 2.26 -25.30 17.31
C ARG A 8 2.65 -26.73 16.99
N GLY A 9 2.18 -27.27 15.86
CA GLY A 9 2.33 -28.69 15.52
C GLY A 9 3.58 -29.03 14.69
N LYS A 10 4.33 -28.04 14.20
CA LYS A 10 5.50 -28.25 13.33
C LYS A 10 6.78 -27.74 13.98
N ASN A 11 7.90 -28.36 13.61
CA ASN A 11 9.22 -27.90 14.00
C ASN A 11 9.49 -26.51 13.40
N ILE A 12 10.01 -25.57 14.21
CA ILE A 12 10.31 -24.19 13.80
C ILE A 12 11.16 -24.17 12.52
N LEU A 13 12.13 -25.08 12.38
CA LEU A 13 13.01 -25.16 11.22
C LEU A 13 12.29 -25.49 9.92
N LEU A 14 11.13 -26.16 9.97
CA LEU A 14 10.33 -26.48 8.79
C LEU A 14 9.42 -25.33 8.34
N LEU A 15 9.26 -24.31 9.18
CA LEU A 15 8.43 -23.15 8.89
C LEU A 15 9.26 -21.91 8.56
N MET A 16 10.54 -21.90 8.91
CA MET A 16 11.47 -20.86 8.52
C MET A 16 11.78 -20.97 7.02
N ASP A 17 11.97 -19.81 6.39
CA ASP A 17 12.47 -19.75 5.03
C ASP A 17 13.84 -20.42 4.96
N SER A 18 14.01 -21.37 4.04
CA SER A 18 15.28 -22.09 3.87
C SER A 18 16.44 -21.16 3.48
N HIS A 19 16.16 -19.99 2.89
CA HIS A 19 17.18 -18.98 2.61
C HIS A 19 17.70 -18.27 3.87
N LEU A 20 17.01 -18.40 5.00
CA LEU A 20 17.46 -17.87 6.29
C LEU A 20 18.31 -18.88 7.08
N GLU A 21 18.45 -20.11 6.60
CA GLU A 21 19.22 -21.17 7.28
C GLU A 21 20.65 -20.69 7.61
N GLY A 22 21.04 -20.82 8.88
CA GLY A 22 22.35 -20.36 9.39
C GLY A 22 22.46 -18.86 9.71
N ASN A 23 21.43 -18.04 9.45
CA ASN A 23 21.44 -16.58 9.66
C ASN A 23 20.54 -16.09 10.81
N PHE A 24 19.96 -17.02 11.58
CA PHE A 24 19.17 -16.72 12.77
C PHE A 24 19.59 -17.63 13.93
N SER A 25 19.44 -17.14 15.16
CA SER A 25 19.54 -17.99 16.35
C SER A 25 18.21 -18.73 16.55
N THR A 26 18.31 -20.01 16.94
CA THR A 26 17.13 -20.84 17.27
C THR A 26 16.30 -20.22 18.39
N GLU A 27 16.95 -19.57 19.35
CA GLU A 27 16.34 -18.86 20.46
C GLU A 27 15.52 -17.66 19.96
N GLU A 28 16.09 -16.84 19.07
CA GLU A 28 15.38 -15.71 18.45
C GLU A 28 14.17 -16.18 17.64
N ALA A 29 14.33 -17.25 16.85
CA ALA A 29 13.24 -17.83 16.07
C ALA A 29 12.11 -18.35 16.96
N THR A 30 12.45 -18.95 18.10
CA THR A 30 11.47 -19.43 19.09
C THR A 30 10.66 -18.27 19.66
N VAL A 31 11.30 -17.15 20.01
CA VAL A 31 10.60 -15.95 20.52
C VAL A 31 9.61 -15.40 19.49
N VAL A 32 10.00 -15.32 18.21
CA VAL A 32 9.11 -14.85 17.13
C VAL A 32 7.94 -15.81 16.92
N PHE A 33 8.18 -17.12 17.00
CA PHE A 33 7.15 -18.15 16.88
C PHE A 33 6.13 -18.13 18.02
N ASP A 34 6.60 -17.94 19.25
CA ASP A 34 5.75 -17.79 20.43
C ASP A 34 4.94 -16.49 20.36
N LEU A 35 5.54 -15.40 19.87
CA LEU A 35 4.84 -14.15 19.62
C LEU A 35 3.74 -14.32 18.57
N ALA A 36 4.05 -14.94 17.43
CA ALA A 36 3.08 -15.23 16.37
C ALA A 36 1.93 -16.10 16.88
N SER A 37 2.22 -17.12 17.69
CA SER A 37 1.20 -17.96 18.34
C SER A 37 0.26 -17.15 19.23
N ARG A 38 0.79 -16.21 20.01
CA ARG A 38 -0.02 -15.32 20.85
C ARG A 38 -0.85 -14.33 20.01
N CYS A 39 -0.31 -13.81 18.92
CA CYS A 39 -1.05 -12.94 18.00
C CYS A 39 -2.24 -13.65 17.32
N LEU A 40 -2.12 -14.95 17.08
CA LEU A 40 -3.14 -15.76 16.39
C LEU A 40 -4.19 -16.37 17.33
N GLN A 41 -4.19 -16.03 18.61
CA GLN A 41 -5.18 -16.53 19.56
C GLN A 41 -6.60 -16.10 19.15
N TYR A 42 -7.56 -17.00 19.36
CA TYR A 42 -8.96 -16.76 19.01
C TYR A 42 -9.54 -15.64 19.87
N GLU A 43 -9.35 -15.71 21.18
CA GLU A 43 -9.78 -14.73 22.15
C GLU A 43 -8.95 -13.43 22.06
N PRO A 44 -9.57 -12.27 21.84
CA PRO A 44 -8.84 -10.99 21.74
C PRO A 44 -8.05 -10.62 23.01
N ARG A 45 -8.46 -11.15 24.16
CA ARG A 45 -7.85 -10.88 25.47
C ARG A 45 -6.50 -11.56 25.65
N ASP A 46 -6.26 -12.64 24.91
CA ASP A 46 -5.03 -13.43 24.98
C ASP A 46 -4.00 -12.94 23.94
N ARG A 47 -4.38 -11.97 23.10
CA ARG A 47 -3.49 -11.33 22.13
C ARG A 47 -2.63 -10.26 22.81
N PRO A 48 -1.35 -10.16 22.47
CA PRO A 48 -0.47 -9.13 22.99
C PRO A 48 -0.92 -7.75 22.48
N ASN A 49 -0.78 -6.72 23.31
CA ASN A 49 -1.00 -5.34 22.88
C ASN A 49 0.26 -4.79 22.15
N THR A 50 0.15 -3.62 21.53
CA THR A 50 1.27 -3.03 20.76
C THR A 50 2.51 -2.79 21.61
N GLN A 51 2.37 -2.45 22.90
CA GLN A 51 3.52 -2.28 23.80
C GLN A 51 4.23 -3.61 24.04
N ASP A 52 3.47 -4.69 24.26
CA ASP A 52 4.02 -6.04 24.43
C ASP A 52 4.73 -6.54 23.17
N LEU A 53 4.18 -6.23 21.98
CA LEU A 53 4.81 -6.54 20.70
C LEU A 53 6.17 -5.84 20.58
N VAL A 54 6.21 -4.53 20.81
CA VAL A 54 7.45 -3.75 20.73
C VAL A 54 8.46 -4.22 21.78
N ALA A 55 8.03 -4.46 23.02
CA ALA A 55 8.91 -4.95 24.07
C ALA A 55 9.50 -6.34 23.76
N THR A 56 8.74 -7.21 23.08
CA THR A 56 9.21 -8.54 22.67
C THR A 56 10.15 -8.47 21.47
N LEU A 57 9.88 -7.57 20.50
CA LEU A 57 10.63 -7.48 19.25
C LEU A 57 11.89 -6.61 19.35
N ALA A 58 11.90 -5.57 20.19
CA ALA A 58 13.02 -4.64 20.31
C ALA A 58 14.37 -5.32 20.64
N PRO A 59 14.45 -6.32 21.55
CA PRO A 59 15.70 -7.04 21.81
C PRO A 59 16.20 -7.89 20.63
N LEU A 60 15.31 -8.28 19.71
CA LEU A 60 15.65 -9.07 18.53
C LEU A 60 16.19 -8.20 17.39
N GLN A 61 16.02 -6.88 17.49
CA GLN A 61 16.47 -5.91 16.49
C GLN A 61 17.98 -5.60 16.68
N ASN A 62 18.83 -6.63 16.55
CA ASN A 62 20.28 -6.52 16.73
C ASN A 62 21.05 -6.03 15.49
N LYS A 63 20.40 -5.86 14.34
CA LYS A 63 21.05 -5.37 13.11
C LYS A 63 20.89 -3.84 12.98
N PRO A 64 21.96 -3.11 12.59
CA PRO A 64 21.87 -1.68 12.31
C PRO A 64 20.81 -1.44 11.23
N ASP A 65 20.18 -0.26 11.24
CA ASP A 65 19.17 0.14 10.25
C ASP A 65 19.79 0.15 8.85
N VAL A 66 19.59 -0.95 8.12
CA VAL A 66 20.13 -1.14 6.77
C VAL A 66 19.12 -0.54 5.80
N PRO A 67 19.49 0.46 4.99
CA PRO A 67 18.60 1.03 4.00
C PRO A 67 17.95 -0.06 3.13
N SER A 68 16.66 0.10 2.84
CA SER A 68 15.85 -0.94 2.16
C SER A 68 16.46 -1.45 0.86
N TYR A 69 17.16 -0.60 0.10
CA TYR A 69 17.86 -1.02 -1.12
C TYR A 69 18.97 -2.05 -0.85
N VAL A 70 19.69 -1.94 0.28
CA VAL A 70 20.71 -2.92 0.68
C VAL A 70 20.05 -4.20 1.18
N MET A 71 18.96 -4.09 1.97
CA MET A 71 18.20 -5.24 2.47
C MET A 71 17.57 -6.06 1.34
N LEU A 72 17.07 -5.38 0.30
CA LEU A 72 16.45 -5.99 -0.87
C LEU A 72 17.46 -6.41 -1.95
N GLY A 73 18.77 -6.25 -1.71
CA GLY A 73 19.82 -6.60 -2.67
C GLY A 73 19.79 -5.77 -3.96
N ILE A 74 19.21 -4.57 -3.91
CA ILE A 74 19.07 -3.68 -5.05
C ILE A 74 20.38 -2.90 -5.21
N PRO A 75 21.12 -3.05 -6.33
CA PRO A 75 22.34 -2.29 -6.54
C PRO A 75 22.02 -0.79 -6.61
N LYS A 76 22.72 0.00 -5.80
CA LYS A 76 22.65 1.46 -5.85
C LYS A 76 23.33 1.92 -7.14
N HIS A 77 22.56 2.15 -8.20
CA HIS A 77 23.12 2.54 -9.49
C HIS A 77 23.11 4.06 -9.64
N GLU A 78 24.29 4.64 -9.86
CA GLU A 78 24.47 6.04 -10.20
C GLU A 78 23.74 6.39 -11.49
N ASP A 79 23.20 7.61 -11.56
CA ASP A 79 22.42 8.15 -12.67
C ASP A 79 23.09 7.89 -14.03
N ALA A 80 22.56 6.93 -14.79
CA ALA A 80 22.97 6.66 -16.16
C ALA A 80 21.93 7.18 -17.16
N PRO A 81 22.35 7.63 -18.36
CA PRO A 81 21.59 8.54 -19.22
C PRO A 81 20.32 7.92 -19.84
N PRO A 82 19.33 8.75 -20.22
CA PRO A 82 18.00 8.29 -20.63
C PRO A 82 18.05 7.58 -22.00
N THR A 83 17.86 6.27 -21.98
CA THR A 83 17.63 5.43 -23.17
C THR A 83 16.16 4.99 -23.25
N PRO A 84 15.65 4.65 -24.46
CA PRO A 84 14.26 4.82 -24.89
C PRO A 84 13.23 4.06 -24.06
N GLN A 85 12.09 4.70 -23.81
CA GLN A 85 10.95 4.17 -23.07
C GLN A 85 10.46 2.86 -23.70
N HIS A 86 10.77 1.73 -23.09
CA HIS A 86 10.10 0.47 -23.39
C HIS A 86 8.61 0.60 -23.01
N PRO A 87 7.67 0.07 -23.80
CA PRO A 87 6.26 0.19 -23.50
C PRO A 87 5.95 -0.51 -22.17
N LEU A 88 5.38 0.25 -21.23
CA LEU A 88 4.95 -0.23 -19.92
C LEU A 88 3.95 -1.40 -20.08
N SER A 89 3.79 -2.21 -19.03
CA SER A 89 2.68 -3.17 -19.02
C SER A 89 1.34 -2.44 -19.08
N PRO A 90 0.24 -3.10 -19.46
CA PRO A 90 -1.09 -2.47 -19.44
C PRO A 90 -1.41 -1.80 -18.10
N MET A 91 -0.94 -2.38 -16.98
CA MET A 91 -1.12 -1.80 -15.66
C MET A 91 -0.20 -0.60 -15.43
N GLY A 92 1.10 -0.72 -15.70
CA GLY A 92 2.05 0.39 -15.55
C GLY A 92 1.70 1.60 -16.43
N ASP A 93 1.21 1.33 -17.63
CA ASP A 93 0.73 2.32 -18.58
C ASP A 93 -0.53 3.03 -18.06
N ALA A 94 -1.50 2.28 -17.51
CA ALA A 94 -2.68 2.84 -16.85
C ALA A 94 -2.31 3.67 -15.60
N CYS A 95 -1.35 3.22 -14.79
CA CYS A 95 -0.80 3.97 -13.65
C CYS A 95 -0.13 5.27 -14.09
N SER A 96 0.67 5.24 -15.16
CA SER A 96 1.37 6.43 -15.69
C SER A 96 0.40 7.51 -16.17
N ARG A 97 -0.75 7.11 -16.72
CA ARG A 97 -1.83 8.00 -17.16
C ARG A 97 -2.78 8.42 -16.06
N MET A 98 -2.64 7.84 -14.86
CA MET A 98 -3.62 7.95 -13.78
C MET A 98 -5.04 7.53 -14.22
N ASP A 99 -5.14 6.52 -15.10
CA ASP A 99 -6.41 6.05 -15.64
C ASP A 99 -7.03 5.03 -14.69
N LEU A 100 -7.74 5.54 -13.67
CA LEU A 100 -8.37 4.72 -12.63
C LEU A 100 -9.38 3.71 -13.20
N THR A 101 -10.02 4.03 -14.33
CA THR A 101 -10.96 3.11 -14.99
C THR A 101 -10.21 1.96 -15.63
N ALA A 102 -9.12 2.22 -16.35
CA ALA A 102 -8.29 1.17 -16.90
C ALA A 102 -7.63 0.32 -15.81
N ILE A 103 -7.12 0.92 -14.73
CA ILE A 103 -6.56 0.20 -13.56
C ILE A 103 -7.61 -0.75 -12.98
N HIS A 104 -8.82 -0.25 -12.70
CA HIS A 104 -9.91 -1.04 -12.17
C HIS A 104 -10.28 -2.21 -13.10
N GLN A 105 -10.43 -1.95 -14.40
CA GLN A 105 -10.74 -2.99 -15.39
C GLN A 105 -9.65 -4.06 -15.45
N ILE A 106 -8.37 -3.68 -15.39
CA ILE A 106 -7.26 -4.63 -15.39
C ILE A 106 -7.31 -5.50 -14.13
N LEU A 107 -7.52 -4.91 -12.95
CA LEU A 107 -7.64 -5.67 -11.70
C LEU A 107 -8.78 -6.69 -11.76
N VAL A 108 -9.96 -6.27 -12.23
CA VAL A 108 -11.14 -7.14 -12.41
C VAL A 108 -10.86 -8.25 -13.43
N MET A 109 -10.20 -7.94 -14.55
CA MET A 109 -9.85 -8.91 -15.59
C MET A 109 -8.77 -9.91 -15.16
N THR A 110 -7.83 -9.51 -14.30
CA THR A 110 -6.78 -10.39 -13.77
C THR A 110 -7.28 -11.41 -12.74
N HIS A 111 -8.60 -11.57 -12.61
CA HIS A 111 -9.23 -12.43 -11.60
C HIS A 111 -8.79 -12.09 -10.18
N TYR A 112 -8.59 -10.81 -9.88
CA TYR A 112 -8.58 -10.32 -8.51
C TYR A 112 -10.02 -10.38 -7.96
N LYS A 113 -10.52 -11.60 -7.84
CA LYS A 113 -11.92 -11.98 -7.65
C LYS A 113 -12.21 -12.51 -6.25
N ASP A 114 -11.18 -12.77 -5.45
CA ASP A 114 -11.30 -13.31 -4.09
C ASP A 114 -11.71 -12.26 -3.04
N ASP A 115 -11.67 -10.97 -3.38
CA ASP A 115 -12.19 -9.88 -2.56
C ASP A 115 -13.65 -9.52 -2.95
N GLU A 116 -14.51 -10.53 -3.09
CA GLU A 116 -15.96 -10.38 -3.33
C GLU A 116 -16.70 -9.91 -2.05
N GLY A 117 -16.14 -8.91 -1.38
CA GLY A 117 -16.72 -8.26 -0.22
C GLY A 117 -16.51 -6.76 -0.33
N THR A 118 -17.60 -6.01 -0.50
CA THR A 118 -17.81 -4.57 -0.19
C THR A 118 -16.68 -3.56 -0.51
N ASN A 119 -15.68 -3.89 -1.33
CA ASN A 119 -14.56 -3.01 -1.68
C ASN A 119 -14.94 -1.96 -2.75
N GLU A 120 -16.13 -2.09 -3.34
CA GLU A 120 -16.72 -1.04 -4.16
C GLU A 120 -17.03 0.21 -3.31
N LEU A 121 -17.38 0.02 -2.02
CA LEU A 121 -17.53 1.13 -1.08
C LEU A 121 -16.21 1.82 -0.78
N SER A 122 -15.07 1.12 -0.68
CA SER A 122 -13.80 1.76 -0.34
C SER A 122 -13.22 2.58 -1.50
N PHE A 123 -13.35 2.12 -2.75
CA PHE A 123 -13.03 2.94 -3.92
C PHE A 123 -13.99 4.12 -4.07
N GLN A 124 -15.28 3.88 -3.82
CA GLN A 124 -16.28 4.94 -3.79
C GLN A 124 -15.96 5.95 -2.69
N GLU A 125 -15.68 5.54 -1.45
CA GLU A 125 -15.31 6.40 -0.32
C GLU A 125 -14.01 7.17 -0.60
N TRP A 126 -13.01 6.52 -1.19
CA TRP A 126 -11.75 7.17 -1.56
C TRP A 126 -11.95 8.25 -2.64
N THR A 127 -12.85 8.01 -3.59
CA THR A 127 -13.23 9.00 -4.62
C THR A 127 -14.35 9.95 -4.16
N GLN A 128 -14.92 9.76 -2.95
CA GLN A 128 -16.04 10.54 -2.43
C GLN A 128 -15.65 11.99 -2.23
N GLN A 129 -14.45 12.26 -1.73
CA GLN A 129 -13.99 13.62 -1.48
C GLN A 129 -13.86 14.44 -2.77
N MET A 130 -13.43 13.81 -3.88
CA MET A 130 -13.36 14.47 -5.19
C MET A 130 -14.76 14.72 -5.78
N ARG A 131 -15.71 13.81 -5.53
CA ARG A 131 -17.13 14.04 -5.85
C ARG A 131 -17.72 15.16 -5.01
N ASP A 132 -17.48 15.19 -3.71
CA ASP A 132 -17.98 16.21 -2.79
C ASP A 132 -17.45 17.61 -3.15
N MET A 133 -16.18 17.71 -3.55
CA MET A 133 -15.60 18.95 -4.06
C MET A 133 -16.32 19.42 -5.34
N LEU A 134 -16.54 18.52 -6.30
CA LEU A 134 -17.24 18.83 -7.55
C LEU A 134 -18.72 19.20 -7.31
N GLU A 135 -19.39 18.53 -6.37
CA GLU A 135 -20.77 18.84 -5.99
C GLU A 135 -20.88 20.17 -5.24
N ALA A 136 -19.97 20.47 -4.32
CA ALA A 136 -19.90 21.77 -3.65
C ALA A 136 -19.72 22.90 -4.67
N ARG A 137 -18.85 22.70 -5.68
CA ARG A 137 -18.69 23.65 -6.77
C ARG A 137 -19.98 23.82 -7.60
N LYS A 138 -20.63 22.73 -8.01
CA LYS A 138 -21.91 22.79 -8.76
C LYS A 138 -23.00 23.50 -7.97
N ARG A 139 -23.08 23.26 -6.66
CA ARG A 139 -24.04 23.92 -5.76
C ARG A 139 -23.74 25.41 -5.64
N GLY A 140 -22.46 25.79 -5.56
CA GLY A 140 -22.02 27.18 -5.63
C GLY A 140 -22.41 27.87 -6.93
N ASP A 141 -22.22 27.19 -8.07
CA ASP A 141 -22.57 27.72 -9.40
C ASP A 141 -24.08 27.94 -9.58
N LEU A 142 -24.91 27.10 -8.94
CA LEU A 142 -26.37 27.26 -8.92
C LEU A 142 -26.76 28.44 -8.01
N ALA A 143 -26.25 28.48 -6.77
CA ALA A 143 -26.54 29.56 -5.83
C ALA A 143 -26.11 30.94 -6.36
N PHE A 144 -24.98 31.00 -7.06
CA PHE A 144 -24.51 32.24 -7.69
C PHE A 144 -25.46 32.74 -8.79
N ARG A 145 -26.00 31.83 -9.62
CA ARG A 145 -27.00 32.16 -10.64
C ARG A 145 -28.30 32.68 -10.03
N ASP A 146 -28.70 32.11 -8.90
CA ASP A 146 -29.89 32.51 -8.14
C ASP A 146 -29.66 33.79 -7.31
N ARG A 147 -28.46 34.39 -7.41
CA ARG A 147 -28.01 35.57 -6.65
C ARG A 147 -28.02 35.37 -5.13
N ASP A 148 -28.02 34.13 -4.68
CA ASP A 148 -27.76 33.76 -3.29
C ASP A 148 -26.24 33.72 -3.06
N PHE A 149 -25.66 34.91 -2.93
CA PHE A 149 -24.22 35.07 -2.77
C PHE A 149 -23.69 34.46 -1.47
N LYS A 150 -24.53 34.38 -0.42
CA LYS A 150 -24.11 33.79 0.86
C LYS A 150 -23.86 32.30 0.69
N THR A 151 -24.83 31.59 0.13
CA THR A 151 -24.71 30.14 -0.13
C THR A 151 -23.62 29.85 -1.17
N ALA A 152 -23.45 30.71 -2.17
CA ALA A 152 -22.37 30.57 -3.16
C ALA A 152 -20.97 30.68 -2.52
N ILE A 153 -20.75 31.68 -1.66
CA ILE A 153 -19.48 31.86 -0.95
C ILE A 153 -19.18 30.68 -0.04
N ASP A 154 -20.18 30.18 0.69
CA ASP A 154 -20.01 29.02 1.58
C ASP A 154 -19.66 27.75 0.77
N CYS A 155 -20.35 27.51 -0.35
CA CYS A 155 -20.09 26.37 -1.22
C CYS A 155 -18.71 26.42 -1.90
N TYR A 156 -18.28 27.59 -2.38
CA TYR A 156 -16.95 27.73 -2.97
C TYR A 156 -15.85 27.64 -1.92
N SER A 157 -16.06 28.16 -0.71
CA SER A 157 -15.12 28.02 0.41
C SER A 157 -14.93 26.56 0.80
N GLN A 158 -16.01 25.78 0.82
CA GLN A 158 -15.97 24.34 1.03
C GLN A 158 -15.19 23.62 -0.08
N ALA A 159 -15.44 23.93 -1.35
CA ALA A 159 -14.72 23.33 -2.47
C ALA A 159 -13.21 23.62 -2.42
N VAL A 160 -12.82 24.85 -2.05
CA VAL A 160 -11.40 25.24 -1.88
C VAL A 160 -10.76 24.53 -0.68
N ALA A 161 -11.49 24.37 0.43
CA ALA A 161 -11.00 23.63 1.60
C ALA A 161 -10.77 22.14 1.28
N LEU A 162 -11.71 21.52 0.55
CA LEU A 162 -11.58 20.12 0.11
C LEU A 162 -10.42 19.96 -0.90
N ALA A 163 -10.21 20.94 -1.79
CA ALA A 163 -9.10 20.92 -2.73
C ALA A 163 -7.72 21.06 -2.06
N LYS A 164 -7.63 21.70 -0.88
CA LYS A 164 -6.39 21.88 -0.12
C LYS A 164 -5.88 20.61 0.58
N LEU A 165 -6.68 19.55 0.61
CA LEU A 165 -6.29 18.30 1.28
C LEU A 165 -5.27 17.48 0.46
N ASP A 166 -4.86 17.94 -0.74
CA ASP A 166 -3.78 17.44 -1.62
C ASP A 166 -3.77 15.93 -1.92
N MET A 167 -4.81 15.20 -1.53
CA MET A 167 -4.92 13.74 -1.70
C MET A 167 -4.86 13.29 -3.16
N HIS A 168 -5.26 14.15 -4.10
CA HIS A 168 -5.11 13.88 -5.53
C HIS A 168 -3.63 13.86 -5.94
N LYS A 169 -2.82 14.73 -5.37
CA LYS A 169 -1.39 14.80 -5.66
C LYS A 169 -0.65 13.63 -5.03
N ASP A 170 -0.96 13.31 -3.77
CA ASP A 170 -0.38 12.13 -3.11
C ASP A 170 -0.71 10.84 -3.87
N ALA A 171 -1.96 10.68 -4.35
CA ALA A 171 -2.36 9.55 -5.17
C ALA A 171 -1.67 9.54 -6.55
N ALA A 172 -1.53 10.70 -7.19
CA ALA A 172 -0.82 10.86 -8.46
C ALA A 172 0.66 10.49 -8.32
N ASP A 173 1.31 10.98 -7.26
CA ASP A 173 2.72 10.76 -6.98
C ASP A 173 2.97 9.28 -6.69
N MET A 174 2.10 8.61 -5.92
CA MET A 174 2.18 7.17 -5.68
C MET A 174 2.00 6.34 -6.97
N LEU A 175 1.03 6.68 -7.82
CA LEU A 175 0.82 5.97 -9.10
C LEU A 175 1.99 6.19 -10.09
N SER A 176 2.53 7.40 -10.11
CA SER A 176 3.71 7.75 -10.90
C SER A 176 4.96 7.01 -10.41
N GLU A 177 5.15 6.91 -9.10
CA GLU A 177 6.23 6.14 -8.48
C GLU A 177 6.10 4.65 -8.81
N ALA A 178 4.90 4.08 -8.72
CA ALA A 178 4.63 2.69 -9.07
C ALA A 178 4.95 2.38 -10.54
N ALA A 179 4.53 3.25 -11.46
CA ALA A 179 4.87 3.13 -12.88
C ALA A 179 6.38 3.22 -13.12
N GLY A 180 7.07 4.13 -12.43
CA GLY A 180 8.53 4.28 -12.51
C GLY A 180 9.29 3.09 -11.93
N LEU A 181 8.79 2.46 -10.87
CA LEU A 181 9.37 1.22 -10.31
C LEU A 181 9.22 0.04 -11.28
N GLU A 182 8.12 -0.03 -12.01
CA GLU A 182 7.93 -1.05 -13.03
C GLU A 182 8.89 -0.86 -14.22
N GLU A 183 9.04 0.38 -14.70
CA GLU A 183 10.03 0.70 -15.74
C GLU A 183 11.44 0.26 -15.31
N LYS A 184 11.81 0.52 -14.05
CA LYS A 184 13.10 0.09 -13.46
C LYS A 184 13.23 -1.43 -13.39
N LYS A 185 12.16 -2.16 -13.00
CA LYS A 185 12.14 -3.63 -12.94
C LYS A 185 12.31 -4.27 -14.31
N GLN A 186 11.66 -3.74 -15.34
CA GLN A 186 11.78 -4.26 -16.71
C GLN A 186 13.18 -4.04 -17.29
N ARG A 187 13.84 -2.93 -16.95
CA ARG A 187 15.25 -2.66 -17.31
C ARG A 187 16.24 -3.64 -16.64
N GLY A 188 15.97 -4.07 -15.41
CA GLY A 188 16.82 -5.01 -14.66
C GLY A 188 16.73 -6.48 -15.09
N GLY A 189 15.66 -6.88 -15.80
CA GLY A 189 15.41 -8.28 -16.17
C GLY A 189 16.20 -8.84 -17.36
N ARG A 190 17.14 -8.08 -17.94
CA ARG A 190 17.81 -8.42 -19.22
C ARG A 190 19.32 -8.67 -19.11
N GLY A 191 19.81 -8.98 -17.91
CA GLY A 191 21.17 -9.47 -17.66
C GLY A 191 21.20 -10.94 -17.26
N SER A 192 20.85 -11.85 -18.18
CA SER A 192 21.20 -13.27 -18.14
C SER A 192 21.24 -13.82 -19.56
#